data_AF-A0A645EW04-F1
#
_entry.id   AF-A0A645EW04-F1
#
_cell.length_a   1.000
_cell.length_b   1.000
_cell.length_c   1.000
_cell.angle_alpha   90.00
_cell.angle_beta   90.00
_cell.angle_gamma   90.00
#
_symmetry.space_group_name_H-M   'P 1'
#
loop_
_entity.id
_entity.type
_entity.pdbx_description
1 polymer ?
#
loop_
_entity_poly.entity_id
_entity_poly.type
_entity_poly.pdbx_seq_one_letter_code
_entity_poly.pdbx_strand_id
1 'polypeptide(L)' 'MIGKRLDAGIRRVTLRLPYDKGGLLDMLYREAKVEQVEYQEFIEVTALCTPKVFGQVSQYVHGAEG' A
#
# COMPACT_ATOMS: atom_id res chain seq x y z
N MET A 1 29.01 -7.18 2.55
CA MET A 1 27.57 -7.13 2.92
C MET A 1 26.94 -5.92 2.24
N ILE A 2 26.43 -6.08 1.02
CA ILE A 2 25.72 -5.02 0.30
C ILE A 2 24.38 -5.63 -0.09
N GLY A 3 23.28 -5.16 0.48
CA GLY A 3 21.95 -5.68 0.15
C GLY A 3 20.89 -5.55 1.24
N LYS A 4 21.22 -5.13 2.47
CA LYS A 4 20.29 -5.12 3.61
C LYS A 4 19.79 -3.74 4.02
N ARG A 5 19.82 -2.75 3.11
CA ARG A 5 19.38 -1.36 3.37
C ARG A 5 18.16 -0.93 2.55
N LEU A 6 17.67 -1.74 1.61
CA LEU A 6 16.42 -1.44 0.91
C LEU A 6 15.18 -1.89 1.71
N ASP A 7 15.34 -2.89 2.60
CA ASP A 7 14.25 -3.45 3.41
C ASP A 7 13.86 -2.58 4.62
N ALA A 8 14.61 -1.52 4.92
CA ALA A 8 14.35 -0.70 6.11
C ALA A 8 13.15 0.26 5.95
N GLY A 9 12.53 0.36 4.76
CA GLY A 9 11.45 1.31 4.52
C GLY A 9 10.27 0.81 3.71
N ILE A 10 10.41 -0.28 2.95
CA ILE A 10 9.31 -0.81 2.15
C ILE A 10 8.55 -1.82 3.01
N ARG A 11 7.29 -1.50 3.34
CA ARG A 11 6.42 -2.39 4.11
C ARG A 11 5.25 -2.84 3.25
N ARG A 12 4.94 -4.14 3.35
CA ARG A 12 3.73 -4.71 2.76
C ARG A 12 2.55 -4.34 3.64
N VAL A 13 1.58 -3.66 3.06
CA VAL A 13 0.37 -3.21 3.77
C VAL A 13 -0.87 -3.56 2.98
N THR A 14 -1.93 -3.85 3.71
CA THR A 14 -3.26 -4.09 3.19
C THR A 14 -4.13 -2.88 3.52
N LEU A 15 -4.61 -2.25 2.46
CA LEU A 15 -5.37 -1.00 2.48
C LEU A 15 -6.81 -1.31 2.12
N ARG A 16 -7.76 -0.69 2.82
CA ARG A 16 -9.17 -0.71 2.44
C ARG A 16 -9.58 0.67 1.97
N LEU A 17 -9.82 0.79 0.67
CA LEU A 17 -10.20 2.03 0.04
C LEU A 17 -11.71 1.99 -0.28
N PRO A 18 -12.47 3.02 0.11
CA PRO A 18 -13.85 3.15 -0.36
C PRO A 18 -13.86 3.46 -1.86
N TYR A 19 -14.93 3.06 -2.56
CA TYR A 19 -15.06 3.24 -4.01
C TYR A 19 -14.98 4.70 -4.48
N ASP A 20 -15.38 5.64 -3.62
CA ASP A 20 -15.25 7.09 -3.86
C ASP A 20 -13.78 7.56 -3.97
N LYS A 21 -12.84 6.78 -3.42
CA LYS A 21 -11.42 7.10 -3.35
C LYS A 21 -10.58 6.39 -4.41
N GLY A 22 -11.12 6.23 -5.63
CA GLY A 22 -10.40 5.62 -6.76
C GLY A 22 -9.05 6.28 -7.09
N GLY A 23 -8.88 7.57 -6.83
CA GLY A 23 -7.60 8.27 -7.02
C GLY A 23 -6.45 7.76 -6.13
N LEU A 24 -6.75 7.18 -4.96
CA LEU A 24 -5.74 6.56 -4.10
C LEU A 24 -5.22 5.25 -4.70
N LEU A 25 -6.09 4.46 -5.32
CA LEU A 25 -5.70 3.24 -6.02
C LEU A 25 -4.76 3.56 -7.19
N ASP A 26 -5.11 4.56 -7.98
CA ASP A 26 -4.28 5.07 -9.08
C ASP A 26 -2.92 5.60 -8.59
N MET A 27 -2.89 6.34 -7.48
CA MET A 27 -1.64 6.75 -6.83
C MET A 27 -0.81 5.54 -6.39
N LEU A 28 -1.41 4.50 -5.80
CA LEU A 28 -0.72 3.28 -5.40
C LEU A 28 -0.12 2.55 -6.60
N TYR A 29 -0.82 2.49 -7.74
CA TYR A 29 -0.27 1.93 -8.98
C TYR A 29 0.94 2.71 -9.52
N ARG A 30 1.03 4.02 -9.25
CA ARG A 30 2.13 4.87 -9.71
C ARG A 30 3.32 4.92 -8.75
N GLU A 31 3.06 5.04 -7.45
CA GLU A 31 4.09 5.31 -6.44
C GLU A 31 4.48 4.09 -5.59
N ALA A 32 3.70 3.01 -5.63
CA ALA A 32 3.94 1.77 -4.89
C ALA A 32 3.90 0.55 -5.81
N LYS A 33 4.35 -0.60 -5.28
CA LYS A 33 4.19 -1.88 -5.98
C LYS A 33 2.93 -2.57 -5.48
N VAL A 34 1.87 -2.50 -6.27
CA VAL A 34 0.60 -3.20 -6.01
C VAL A 34 0.81 -4.69 -6.29
N GLU A 35 0.50 -5.53 -5.32
CA GLU A 35 0.63 -6.99 -5.41
C GLU A 35 -0.73 -7.64 -5.67
N GLN A 36 -1.78 -7.16 -4.99
CA GLN A 36 -3.14 -7.71 -5.12
C GLN A 36 -4.18 -6.60 -4.97
N VAL A 37 -5.28 -6.70 -5.72
CA VAL A 37 -6.44 -5.83 -5.60
C VAL A 37 -7.69 -6.70 -5.63
N GLU A 38 -8.54 -6.54 -4.62
CA GLU A 38 -9.83 -7.23 -4.50
C GLU A 38 -10.95 -6.21 -4.37
N TYR A 39 -12.01 -6.42 -5.14
CA TYR A 39 -13.19 -5.55 -5.14
C TYR A 39 -14.33 -6.29 -4.44
N GLN A 40 -14.59 -5.94 -3.18
CA GLN A 40 -15.64 -6.55 -2.36
C GLN A 40 -16.61 -5.47 -1.85
N GLU A 41 -16.82 -5.37 -0.54
CA GLU A 41 -17.53 -4.23 0.07
C GLU A 41 -16.67 -2.96 0.03
N PHE A 42 -15.35 -3.12 0.08
CA PHE A 42 -14.35 -2.09 -0.14
C PHE A 42 -13.32 -2.60 -1.15
N ILE A 43 -12.54 -1.69 -1.73
CA ILE A 43 -11.39 -2.06 -2.55
C ILE A 43 -10.25 -2.41 -1.59
N GLU A 44 -9.96 -3.69 -1.46
CA GLU A 44 -8.84 -4.17 -0.67
C GLU A 44 -7.59 -4.26 -1.54
N VAL A 45 -6.54 -3.52 -1.17
CA VAL A 45 -5.31 -3.41 -1.95
C VAL A 45 -4.15 -3.84 -1.07
N THR A 46 -3.43 -4.87 -1.51
CA THR A 46 -2.15 -5.24 -0.92
C THR A 46 -1.04 -4.63 -1.75
N ALA A 47 -0.23 -3.77 -1.15
CA ALA A 47 0.87 -3.10 -1.83
C ALA A 47 2.12 -3.00 -0.94
N LEU A 48 3.28 -2.99 -1.59
CA LEU A 48 4.56 -2.65 -0.98
C LEU A 48 4.75 -1.15 -1.05
N CYS A 49 4.60 -0.48 0.09
CA CYS A 49 4.68 0.97 0.21
C CYS A 49 6.03 1.38 0.81
N THR A 50 6.67 2.39 0.21
CA THR A 50 7.80 3.10 0.84
C THR A 50 7.32 3.91 2.05
N PRO A 51 8.20 4.40 2.94
CA PRO A 51 7.77 5.16 4.13
C PRO A 51 6.98 6.43 3.74
N LYS A 52 7.37 7.05 2.61
CA LYS A 52 6.69 8.21 2.04
C LYS A 52 5.25 7.87 1.64
N VAL A 53 5.06 6.81 0.86
CA VAL A 53 3.72 6.39 0.42
C VAL A 53 2.90 5.92 1.62
N PHE A 54 3.50 5.13 2.51
CA PHE A 54 2.86 4.67 3.75
C PHE A 54 2.33 5.84 4.58
N GLY A 55 3.10 6.93 4.76
CA GLY A 55 2.62 8.11 5.47
C GLY A 55 1.37 8.76 4.86
N GLN A 56 1.23 8.72 3.52
CA GLN A 56 0.06 9.25 2.81
C GLN A 56 -1.18 8.34 2.97
N VAL A 57 -0.96 7.04 2.97
CA VAL A 57 -2.04 6.03 2.98
C VAL A 57 -2.30 5.41 4.34
N SER A 58 -1.53 5.79 5.37
CA SER A 58 -1.57 5.19 6.71
C SER A 58 -2.96 5.20 7.34
N GLN A 59 -3.80 6.18 6.99
CA GLN A 59 -5.18 6.29 7.46
C GLN A 59 -6.12 5.21 6.89
N TYR A 60 -5.74 4.58 5.78
CA TYR A 60 -6.51 3.53 5.09
C TYR A 60 -5.92 2.13 5.33
N VAL A 61 -4.76 2.04 6.00
CA VAL A 61 -4.10 0.77 6.31
C VAL A 61 -4.92 0.06 7.39
N HIS A 62 -5.35 -1.15 7.06
CA HIS A 62 -6.16 -1.98 7.95
C HIS A 62 -5.36 -3.20 8.45
N GLY A 63 -4.46 -3.73 7.62
CA GLY A 63 -3.55 -4.82 7.97
C GLY A 63 -2.13 -4.44 7.60
N ALA A 64 -1.17 -4.73 8.47
CA ALA A 64 0.23 -4.38 8.21
C ALA A 64 1.13 -5.54 8.64
N GLU A 65 1.47 -6.39 7.69
CA GLU A 65 2.36 -7.54 7.91
C GLU A 65 3.80 -7.00 7.98
N GLY A 66 4.47 -7.24 9.10
CA GLY A 66 5.85 -6.82 9.37
C GLY A 66 6.63 -7.96 10.01
#